data_AF-A0A1H6F4X1-F1
#
_entry.id   AF-A0A1H6F4X1-F1
#
_cell.length_a   1.000
_cell.length_b   1.000
_cell.length_c   1.000
_cell.angle_alpha   90.00
_cell.angle_beta   90.00
_cell.angle_gamma   90.00
#
_symmetry.space_group_name_H-M   'P 1'
#
loop_
_entity.id
_entity.type
_entity.pdbx_description
1 polymer ?
#
loop_
_entity_poly.entity_id
_entity_poly.type
_entity_poly.pdbx_seq_one_letter_code
_entity_poly.pdbx_strand_id
1 'polypeptide(L)' 'MNTEIDDELNDELRDEYDFASMKDGVRGKYAKQYHEGVKLIMLEPDVAKIFPDAKSVNEALRSLAKIIQQHQKIA' A
#
# COMPACT_ATOMS: atom_id res chain seq x y z
N MET A 1 -13.83 16.23 17.06
CA MET A 1 -14.32 17.00 15.89
C MET A 1 -15.27 16.05 15.17
N ASN A 2 -16.54 16.40 15.14
CA ASN A 2 -17.58 15.58 14.51
C ASN A 2 -17.46 15.83 13.01
N THR A 3 -16.96 14.86 12.29
CA THR A 3 -16.94 14.93 10.82
C THR A 3 -18.37 14.64 10.37
N GLU A 4 -19.08 15.69 10.00
CA GLU A 4 -20.34 15.60 9.26
C GLU A 4 -20.07 14.70 8.04
N ILE A 5 -20.82 13.61 7.96
CA ILE A 5 -20.75 12.68 6.83
C ILE A 5 -21.39 13.43 5.67
N ASP A 6 -20.55 13.83 4.73
CA ASP A 6 -20.97 14.43 3.47
C ASP A 6 -21.74 13.37 2.67
N ASP A 7 -23.06 13.55 2.60
CA ASP A 7 -24.05 12.68 1.95
C ASP A 7 -23.96 12.74 0.41
N GLU A 8 -22.99 13.45 -0.18
CA GLU A 8 -22.82 13.55 -1.64
C GLU A 8 -22.36 12.24 -2.32
N LEU A 9 -21.89 11.24 -1.56
CA LEU A 9 -21.54 9.90 -2.09
C LEU A 9 -22.70 8.89 -2.04
N ASN A 10 -23.86 9.28 -1.53
CA ASN A 10 -24.99 8.38 -1.27
C ASN A 10 -25.90 8.18 -2.50
N ASP A 11 -25.66 8.93 -3.59
CA ASP A 11 -26.61 9.05 -4.72
C ASP A 11 -26.40 7.99 -5.84
N GLU A 12 -25.38 7.14 -5.74
CA GLU A 12 -25.10 6.08 -6.75
C GLU A 12 -25.52 4.66 -6.31
N LEU A 13 -25.84 4.46 -5.02
CA LEU A 13 -26.28 3.15 -4.51
C LEU A 13 -27.77 2.97 -4.76
N ARG A 14 -28.18 1.79 -5.24
CA ARG A 14 -29.62 1.48 -5.39
C ARG A 14 -30.25 1.26 -4.02
N ASP A 15 -31.54 1.58 -3.91
CA ASP A 15 -32.34 1.45 -2.68
C ASP A 15 -32.27 0.06 -2.04
N GLU A 16 -32.02 -1.00 -2.82
CA GLU A 16 -31.88 -2.37 -2.30
C GLU A 16 -30.56 -2.63 -1.56
N TYR A 17 -29.58 -1.74 -1.66
CA TYR A 17 -28.25 -1.86 -1.05
C TYR A 17 -28.13 -1.05 0.25
N ASP A 18 -28.85 -1.45 1.30
CA ASP A 18 -28.63 -0.93 2.65
C ASP A 18 -27.57 -1.77 3.40
N PHE A 19 -26.30 -1.34 3.30
CA PHE A 19 -25.20 -1.97 4.04
C PHE A 19 -25.25 -1.72 5.55
N ALA A 20 -26.01 -0.73 6.04
CA ALA A 20 -26.19 -0.48 7.46
C ALA A 20 -27.12 -1.52 8.11
N SER A 21 -28.05 -2.10 7.34
CA SER A 21 -28.92 -3.19 7.79
C SER A 21 -28.21 -4.55 7.90
N MET A 22 -27.01 -4.70 7.32
CA MET A 22 -26.25 -5.95 7.36
C MET A 22 -25.64 -6.21 8.75
N LYS A 23 -26.27 -7.11 9.52
CA LYS A 23 -25.82 -7.46 10.88
C LYS A 23 -24.45 -8.16 10.94
N ASP A 24 -24.05 -8.85 9.88
CA ASP A 24 -22.82 -9.67 9.84
C ASP A 24 -21.75 -9.13 8.85
N GLY A 25 -21.94 -7.91 8.34
CA GLY A 25 -20.99 -7.26 7.45
C GLY A 25 -19.72 -6.83 8.19
N VAL A 26 -18.56 -7.38 7.81
CA VAL A 26 -17.26 -6.99 8.39
C VAL A 26 -16.48 -6.11 7.42
N ARG A 27 -16.36 -4.81 7.74
CA ARG A 27 -15.51 -3.88 6.97
C ARG A 27 -14.04 -4.30 7.10
N GLY A 28 -13.36 -4.43 5.97
CA GLY A 28 -11.93 -4.76 5.95
C GLY A 28 -11.58 -6.18 6.42
N LYS A 29 -12.46 -7.16 6.22
CA LYS A 29 -12.26 -8.58 6.60
C LYS A 29 -10.87 -9.15 6.23
N TYR A 30 -10.30 -8.71 5.10
CA TYR A 30 -8.97 -9.13 4.62
C TYR A 30 -7.95 -7.99 4.59
N ALA A 31 -8.28 -6.81 5.10
CA ALA A 31 -7.41 -5.64 5.05
C ALA A 31 -6.07 -5.91 5.77
N LYS A 32 -6.10 -6.62 6.90
CA LYS A 32 -4.88 -6.99 7.64
C LYS A 32 -3.96 -7.91 6.84
N GLN A 33 -4.50 -8.97 6.23
CA GLN A 33 -3.74 -9.92 5.41
C GLN A 33 -3.11 -9.24 4.19
N TYR A 34 -3.78 -8.24 3.62
CA TYR A 34 -3.23 -7.46 2.52
C TYR A 34 -1.99 -6.64 2.95
N HIS A 35 -1.99 -6.09 4.17
CA HIS A 35 -0.87 -5.30 4.69
C HIS A 35 0.36 -6.14 5.09
N GLU A 36 0.17 -7.43 5.39
CA GLU A 36 1.27 -8.32 5.80
C GLU A 36 2.26 -8.62 4.66
N GLY A 37 1.81 -8.55 3.40
CA GLY A 37 2.61 -8.92 2.23
C GLY A 37 3.29 -7.76 1.50
N VAL A 38 2.90 -6.51 1.77
CA VAL A 38 3.33 -5.36 0.95
C VAL A 38 3.95 -4.28 1.83
N LYS A 39 5.28 -4.10 1.71
CA LYS A 39 5.97 -2.94 2.28
C LYS A 39 6.05 -1.84 1.23
N LEU A 40 5.24 -0.79 1.40
CA LEU A 40 5.29 0.41 0.58
C LEU A 40 6.39 1.34 1.10
N ILE A 41 7.26 1.78 0.20
CA ILE A 41 8.34 2.72 0.49
C ILE A 41 8.22 3.85 -0.52
N MET A 42 7.99 5.06 -0.02
CA MET A 42 7.98 6.26 -0.84
C MET A 42 9.42 6.66 -1.15
N LEU A 43 9.72 6.90 -2.43
CA LEU A 43 11.00 7.46 -2.84
C LEU A 43 10.93 8.99 -2.79
N GLU A 44 12.03 9.61 -2.40
CA GLU A 44 12.18 11.06 -2.53
C GLU A 44 12.16 11.48 -4.01
N PRO A 45 11.69 12.71 -4.33
CA PRO A 45 11.49 13.15 -5.72
C PRO A 45 12.74 13.14 -6.59
N ASP A 46 13.93 13.35 -6.00
CA ASP A 46 15.21 13.29 -6.69
C ASP A 46 15.58 11.85 -7.06
N VAL A 47 15.38 10.90 -6.15
CA VAL A 47 15.61 9.47 -6.38
C VAL A 47 14.62 8.93 -7.41
N ALA A 48 13.35 9.32 -7.31
CA ALA A 48 12.30 8.89 -8.24
C ALA A 48 12.57 9.33 -9.69
N LYS A 49 13.27 10.46 -9.91
CA LYS A 49 13.65 10.90 -11.26
C LYS A 49 14.70 10.01 -11.91
N ILE A 50 15.50 9.29 -11.13
CA ILE A 50 16.58 8.43 -11.61
C ILE A 50 16.03 7.08 -12.11
N PHE A 51 14.97 6.59 -11.48
CA PHE A 51 14.43 5.25 -11.73
C PHE A 51 13.09 5.31 -12.47
N PRO A 52 12.97 4.69 -13.66
CA PRO A 52 11.72 4.72 -14.43
C PRO A 52 10.60 3.86 -13.83
N ASP A 53 10.94 2.81 -13.06
CA ASP A 53 9.96 1.89 -12.49
C ASP A 53 10.48 1.16 -11.23
N ALA A 54 9.56 0.50 -10.50
CA ALA A 54 9.88 -0.26 -9.30
C ALA A 54 10.80 -1.46 -9.55
N LYS A 55 10.83 -2.03 -10.76
CA LYS A 55 11.71 -3.16 -11.10
C LYS A 55 13.16 -2.69 -11.08
N SER A 56 13.45 -1.56 -11.72
CA SER A 56 14.79 -0.96 -11.79
C SER A 56 15.34 -0.60 -10.39
N VAL A 57 14.50 -0.04 -9.52
CA VAL A 57 14.86 0.25 -8.11
C VAL A 57 15.26 -1.04 -7.38
N ASN A 58 14.41 -2.07 -7.48
CA ASN A 58 14.64 -3.33 -6.78
C ASN A 58 15.89 -4.07 -7.29
N GLU A 59 16.18 -4.01 -8.59
CA GLU A 59 17.40 -4.59 -9.17
C GLU A 59 18.67 -3.88 -8.68
N ALA A 60 18.64 -2.54 -8.60
CA ALA A 60 19.74 -1.75 -8.05
C ALA A 60 19.99 -2.08 -6.57
N LEU A 61 18.94 -2.11 -5.74
CA LEU A 61 19.05 -2.43 -4.32
C LEU A 61 19.55 -3.86 -4.08
N ARG A 62 19.13 -4.84 -4.88
CA ARG A 62 19.63 -6.22 -4.81
C ARG A 62 21.11 -6.32 -5.18
N SER A 63 21.54 -5.58 -6.19
CA SER A 63 22.95 -5.53 -6.59
C SER A 63 23.82 -4.95 -5.48
N LEU A 64 23.37 -3.85 -4.86
CA LEU A 64 24.03 -3.26 -3.70
C LEU A 64 24.08 -4.24 -2.51
N ALA A 65 22.97 -4.92 -2.21
CA ALA A 65 22.91 -5.90 -1.13
C ALA A 65 23.93 -7.04 -1.31
N LYS A 66 24.14 -7.52 -2.54
CA LYS A 66 25.17 -8.54 -2.83
C LYS A 66 26.58 -8.05 -2.50
N ILE A 67 26.91 -6.81 -2.87
CA ILE A 67 28.22 -6.20 -2.59
C ILE A 67 28.42 -6.08 -1.07
N ILE A 68 27.42 -5.57 -0.35
CA ILE A 68 27.46 -5.45 1.11
C ILE A 68 27.69 -6.81 1.76
N GLN A 69 26.95 -7.85 1.35
CA GLN A 69 27.09 -9.20 1.87
C GLN A 69 28.47 -9.82 1.58
N GLN A 70 29.06 -9.52 0.42
CA GLN A 70 30.41 -9.98 0.09
C GLN A 70 31.45 -9.35 1.01
N HIS A 71 31.37 -8.03 1.25
CA HIS A 71 32.27 -7.33 2.16
C HIS A 71 32.13 -7.82 3.62
N GLN A 72 30.91 -8.13 4.07
CA GLN A 72 30.67 -8.67 5.42
C GLN A 72 31.24 -10.07 5.66
N LYS A 73 31.48 -10.87 4.60
CA LYS A 73 32.10 -12.19 4.71
C LYS A 73 33.63 -12.14 4.69
N ILE A 74 34.20 -11.02 4.26
CA ILE A 74 35.65 -10.81 4.13
C ILE A 74 36.22 -10.18 5.41
N ALA A 75 35.39 -9.49 6.19
CA ALA A 75 35.69 -9.02 7.55
C ALA A 75 35.43 -10.12 8.60
#